data_AF-A0A831SP15-F1
#
_entry.id   AF-A0A831SP15-F1
#
_cell.length_a   1.000
_cell.length_b   1.000
_cell.length_c   1.000
_cell.angle_alpha   90.00
_cell.angle_beta   90.00
_cell.angle_gamma   90.00
#
_symmetry.space_group_name_H-M   'P 1'
#
loop_
_entity.id
_entity.type
_entity.pdbx_description
1 polymer ?
#
loop_
_entity_poly.entity_id
_entity_poly.type
_entity_poly.pdbx_seq_one_letter_code
_entity_poly.pdbx_strand_id
1 'polypeptide(L)'
;MFEIDLSSVFNISHVLLVIATFIIGFFAWMLNWSKEAKLEKFVLKIGDEVQKWMPQESYEKPEHVLVTLTSSKYASIRRFIRSIPKKIRGFFTKIPIIVFVSDKESEIDEQVFLIKQTVGRIAGKELLEYDLLFSIQAYYAHKFVLENKDKLIPGTYDRITEEYDKCKYRKHIANLDNFDFSRNVLKTYYSREKGLGDFSLMKYVVLPMIRERSKELKNFDDKAARIEKEKALFLDIITKLAEKKYIVVFIGILPTAEYLDTIKKTIRPEKIEGAILEARGIYLSKLRDIALTCCDSLKLTEIIEVSGMWLSRELKPEREVIWIILKKK
;
A
#
# COMPACT_ATOMS: atom_id res chain seq x y z
N MET A 1 5.87 68.37 43.32
CA MET A 1 6.53 67.78 42.14
C MET A 1 6.65 66.29 42.44
N PHE A 2 5.86 65.44 41.79
CA PHE A 2 5.94 63.99 41.97
C PHE A 2 7.03 63.47 41.01
N GLU A 3 8.19 63.11 41.55
CA GLU A 3 9.18 62.32 40.82
C GLU A 3 8.62 60.91 40.64
N ILE A 4 8.20 60.58 39.41
CA ILE A 4 7.88 59.21 39.04
C ILE A 4 9.20 58.49 38.86
N ASP A 5 9.46 57.50 39.72
CA ASP A 5 10.62 56.63 39.63
C ASP A 5 10.54 55.78 38.34
N LEU A 6 11.22 56.25 37.30
CA LEU A 6 11.30 55.60 35.98
C LEU A 6 11.90 54.18 36.06
N SER A 7 12.67 53.85 37.11
CA SER A 7 13.25 52.51 37.28
C SER A 7 12.19 51.43 37.54
N SER A 8 11.10 51.79 38.24
CA SER A 8 9.94 50.93 38.47
C SER A 8 9.14 50.66 37.18
N VAL A 9 9.02 51.66 36.32
CA VAL A 9 8.29 51.59 35.03
C VAL A 9 9.06 50.74 34.00
N PHE A 10 10.40 50.83 33.99
CA PHE A 10 11.25 49.97 33.15
C PHE A 10 11.21 48.50 33.58
N ASN A 11 11.16 48.21 34.89
CA ASN A 11 10.99 46.86 35.42
C ASN A 11 9.62 46.26 35.06
N ILE A 12 8.54 47.04 35.19
CA ILE A 12 7.19 46.59 34.81
C ILE A 12 7.11 46.28 33.31
N SER A 13 7.74 47.10 32.47
CA SER A 13 7.76 46.89 31.00
C SER A 13 8.54 45.63 30.59
N HIS A 14 9.67 45.34 31.24
CA HIS A 14 10.43 44.10 31.01
C HIS A 14 9.69 42.85 31.50
N VAL A 15 9.07 42.91 32.67
CA VAL A 15 8.26 41.81 33.22
C VAL A 15 7.06 41.52 32.30
N LEU A 16 6.37 42.55 31.81
CA LEU A 16 5.28 42.41 30.84
C LEU A 16 5.76 41.80 29.51
N LEU A 17 6.94 42.19 29.01
CA LEU A 17 7.51 41.64 27.79
C LEU A 17 7.88 40.15 27.94
N VAL A 18 8.45 39.76 29.07
CA VAL A 18 8.78 38.35 29.38
C VAL A 18 7.51 37.51 29.49
N ILE A 19 6.48 38.02 30.19
CA ILE A 19 5.18 37.35 30.32
C ILE A 19 4.52 37.22 28.94
N ALA A 20 4.50 38.29 28.13
CA ALA A 20 3.94 38.24 26.77
C ALA A 20 4.68 37.22 25.89
N THR A 21 6.01 37.18 25.94
CA THR A 21 6.83 36.23 25.18
C THR A 21 6.56 34.79 25.63
N PHE A 22 6.44 34.56 26.94
CA PHE A 22 6.09 33.25 27.50
C PHE A 22 4.69 32.81 27.08
N ILE A 23 3.70 33.71 27.16
CA ILE A 23 2.32 33.44 26.73
C ILE A 23 2.27 33.11 25.23
N ILE A 24 2.91 33.92 24.39
CA ILE A 24 3.01 33.67 22.94
C ILE A 24 3.68 32.33 22.66
N GLY A 25 4.78 32.03 23.36
CA GLY A 25 5.49 30.76 23.25
C GLY A 25 4.64 29.56 23.68
N PHE A 26 3.88 29.69 24.77
CA PHE A 26 2.97 28.67 25.27
C PHE A 26 1.80 28.43 24.31
N PHE A 27 1.19 29.49 23.77
CA PHE A 27 0.14 29.36 22.76
C PHE A 27 0.67 28.74 21.46
N ALA A 28 1.86 29.14 21.00
CA ALA A 28 2.51 28.52 19.84
C ALA A 28 2.78 27.03 20.07
N TRP A 29 3.22 26.66 21.27
CA TRP A 29 3.42 25.26 21.67
C TRP A 29 2.11 24.47 21.71
N MET A 30 1.05 25.01 22.32
CA MET A 30 -0.27 24.37 22.34
C MET A 30 -0.87 24.22 20.93
N LEU A 31 -0.69 25.22 20.06
CA LEU A 31 -1.14 25.15 18.67
C LEU A 31 -0.41 24.05 17.90
N ASN A 32 0.90 23.90 18.09
CA ASN A 32 1.67 22.81 17.49
C ASN A 32 1.20 21.44 17.99
N TRP A 33 0.97 21.30 19.29
CA TRP A 33 0.46 20.04 19.86
C TRP A 33 -0.94 19.69 19.35
N SER A 34 -1.82 20.69 19.21
CA SER A 34 -3.14 20.51 18.59
C SER A 34 -3.05 20.06 17.13
N LYS A 35 -2.12 20.64 16.36
CA LYS A 35 -1.84 20.23 14.97
C LYS A 35 -1.33 18.79 14.90
N GLU A 36 -0.36 18.43 15.74
CA GLU A 36 0.18 17.08 15.83
C GLU A 36 -0.92 16.04 16.12
N ALA A 37 -1.77 16.30 17.12
CA ALA A 37 -2.89 15.41 17.46
C ALA A 37 -3.91 15.27 16.31
N LYS A 38 -4.16 16.33 15.52
CA LYS A 38 -4.99 16.26 14.32
C LYS A 38 -4.35 15.38 13.23
N LEU A 39 -3.05 15.54 13.01
CA LEU A 39 -2.31 14.76 12.01
C LEU A 39 -2.20 13.27 12.40
N GLU A 40 -2.08 12.95 13.70
CA GLU A 40 -2.12 11.57 14.18
C GLU A 40 -3.44 10.88 13.85
N LYS A 41 -4.57 11.52 14.18
CA LYS A 41 -5.91 11.02 13.84
C LYS A 41 -6.08 10.86 12.32
N PHE A 42 -5.51 11.79 11.56
CA PHE A 42 -5.51 11.75 10.10
C PHE A 42 -4.74 10.53 9.56
N VAL A 43 -3.54 10.24 10.05
CA VAL A 43 -2.75 9.05 9.65
C VAL A 43 -3.48 7.76 9.98
N LEU A 44 -4.06 7.65 11.17
CA LEU A 44 -4.84 6.46 11.55
C LEU A 44 -6.01 6.22 10.61
N LYS A 45 -6.73 7.28 10.24
CA LYS A 45 -7.83 7.23 9.28
C LYS A 45 -7.36 6.80 7.88
N ILE A 46 -6.25 7.34 7.38
CA ILE A 46 -5.66 6.88 6.11
C ILE A 46 -5.36 5.38 6.19
N GLY A 47 -4.75 4.94 7.30
CA GLY A 47 -4.46 3.53 7.53
C GLY A 47 -5.70 2.64 7.52
N ASP A 48 -6.82 3.11 8.06
CA ASP A 48 -8.11 2.40 8.00
C ASP A 48 -8.63 2.26 6.57
N GLU A 49 -8.59 3.32 5.77
CA GLU A 49 -9.01 3.26 4.37
C GLU A 49 -8.11 2.34 3.54
N VAL A 50 -6.78 2.43 3.71
CA VAL A 50 -5.83 1.52 3.05
C VAL A 50 -6.11 0.07 3.42
N GLN A 51 -6.36 -0.22 4.70
CA GLN A 51 -6.70 -1.57 5.15
C GLN A 51 -8.04 -2.09 4.57
N LYS A 52 -9.00 -1.21 4.27
CA LYS A 52 -10.24 -1.58 3.58
C LYS A 52 -9.99 -1.92 2.12
N TRP A 53 -9.16 -1.15 1.42
CA TRP A 53 -8.81 -1.43 0.03
C TRP A 53 -7.94 -2.68 -0.10
N MET A 54 -7.07 -2.94 0.87
CA MET A 54 -6.13 -4.05 0.87
C MET A 54 -6.36 -4.99 2.07
N PRO A 55 -7.53 -5.65 2.16
CA PRO A 55 -7.91 -6.47 3.30
C PRO A 55 -7.10 -7.75 3.43
N GLN A 56 -6.55 -8.23 2.31
CA GLN A 56 -5.73 -9.42 2.21
C GLN A 56 -4.26 -9.12 2.44
N GLU A 57 -3.85 -7.85 2.38
CA GLU A 57 -2.49 -7.46 2.65
C GLU A 57 -2.25 -7.38 4.15
N SER A 58 -1.05 -7.78 4.57
CA SER A 58 -0.47 -7.27 5.81
C SER A 58 0.01 -5.85 5.55
N TYR A 59 -0.92 -4.94 5.21
CA TYR A 59 -0.66 -3.53 5.38
C TYR A 59 -0.23 -3.36 6.84
N GLU A 60 1.01 -2.93 7.05
CA GLU A 60 1.55 -2.74 8.40
C GLU A 60 0.93 -1.46 8.97
N LYS A 61 -0.35 -1.56 9.34
CA LYS A 61 -1.10 -0.45 9.92
C LYS A 61 -0.33 0.02 11.15
N PRO A 62 -0.04 1.33 11.24
CA PRO A 62 0.50 1.86 12.48
C PRO A 62 -0.55 1.75 13.58
N GLU A 63 -0.27 0.93 14.59
CA GLU A 63 -1.07 0.85 15.80
C GLU A 63 -0.95 2.14 16.62
N HIS A 64 0.21 2.80 16.55
CA HIS A 64 0.49 4.05 17.23
C HIS A 64 1.24 5.01 16.30
N VAL A 65 0.78 6.25 16.24
CA VAL A 65 1.38 7.31 15.43
C VAL A 65 1.80 8.43 16.37
N LEU A 66 3.06 8.86 16.26
CA LEU A 66 3.56 10.05 16.91
C LEU A 66 3.93 11.07 15.81
N VAL A 67 3.17 12.14 15.70
CA VAL A 67 3.53 13.22 14.76
C VAL A 67 4.29 14.28 15.55
N THR A 68 5.45 14.69 15.06
CA THR A 68 6.16 15.84 15.64
C THR A 68 6.52 16.85 14.55
N LEU A 69 6.11 18.10 14.73
CA LEU A 69 6.45 19.20 13.83
C LEU A 69 7.69 19.90 14.40
N THR A 70 8.83 19.82 13.71
CA THR A 70 10.07 20.45 14.19
C THR A 70 10.90 21.01 13.04
N SER A 71 11.23 22.30 13.14
CA SER A 71 11.98 23.02 12.11
C SER A 71 13.42 22.53 11.97
N SER A 72 13.98 22.78 10.80
CA SER A 72 15.32 22.34 10.38
C SER A 72 16.43 22.86 11.29
N LYS A 73 16.18 24.00 11.94
CA LYS A 73 17.08 24.64 12.90
C LYS A 73 17.28 23.82 14.19
N TYR A 74 16.44 22.81 14.45
CA TYR A 74 16.52 21.95 15.64
C TYR A 74 16.94 20.51 15.30
N ALA A 75 18.00 20.35 14.52
CA ALA A 75 18.52 19.05 14.08
C ALA A 75 18.84 18.07 15.24
N SER A 76 19.25 18.58 16.40
CA SER A 76 19.50 17.80 17.62
C SER A 76 18.22 17.23 18.22
N ILE A 77 17.15 18.04 18.31
CA ILE A 77 15.81 17.62 18.77
C ILE A 77 15.24 16.59 17.80
N ARG A 78 15.39 16.80 16.49
CA ARG A 78 15.01 15.82 15.45
C ARG A 78 15.70 14.47 15.63
N ARG A 79 17.01 14.44 15.90
CA ARG A 79 17.74 13.18 16.16
C ARG A 79 17.26 12.50 17.44
N PHE A 80 17.00 13.29 18.48
CA PHE A 80 16.46 12.78 19.74
C PHE A 80 15.08 12.14 19.54
N ILE A 81 14.14 12.84 18.91
CA ILE A 81 12.78 12.34 18.66
C ILE A 81 12.80 11.11 17.74
N ARG A 82 13.62 11.09 16.69
CA ARG A 82 13.82 9.89 15.84
C ARG A 82 14.43 8.70 16.60
N SER A 83 15.12 8.95 17.71
CA SER A 83 15.65 7.89 18.58
C SER A 83 14.62 7.34 19.57
N ILE A 84 13.54 8.08 19.85
CA ILE A 84 12.48 7.69 20.79
C ILE A 84 11.85 6.34 20.41
N PRO A 85 11.47 6.06 19.14
CA PRO A 85 10.94 4.74 18.77
C PRO A 85 11.90 3.59 19.02
N LYS A 86 13.22 3.80 18.85
CA LYS A 86 14.23 2.77 19.12
C LYS A 86 14.33 2.48 20.61
N LYS A 87 14.26 3.53 21.45
CA LYS A 87 14.28 3.41 22.91
C LYS A 87 12.98 2.79 23.45
N ILE A 88 11.83 3.19 22.92
CA ILE A 88 10.52 2.63 23.30
C ILE A 88 10.38 1.18 22.83
N ARG A 89 10.87 0.80 21.63
CA ARG A 89 10.88 -0.60 21.18
C ARG A 89 11.66 -1.55 22.09
N GLY A 90 12.67 -1.04 22.81
CA GLY A 90 13.40 -1.82 23.82
C GLY A 90 12.56 -2.17 25.05
N PHE A 91 11.49 -1.41 25.32
CA PHE A 91 10.57 -1.64 26.45
C PHE A 91 9.23 -2.24 26.01
N PHE A 92 8.72 -1.86 24.84
CA PHE A 92 7.49 -2.36 24.25
C PHE A 92 7.83 -3.08 22.94
N THR A 93 8.13 -4.37 23.05
CA THR A 93 8.41 -5.22 21.89
C THR A 93 7.15 -5.31 21.03
N LYS A 94 7.27 -4.86 19.76
CA LYS A 94 6.31 -4.99 18.63
C LYS A 94 5.43 -3.80 18.27
N ILE A 95 5.54 -2.63 18.92
CA ILE A 95 4.68 -1.48 18.56
C ILE A 95 5.27 -0.66 17.39
N PRO A 96 4.62 -0.57 16.21
CA PRO A 96 5.05 0.27 15.12
C PRO A 96 4.72 1.74 15.42
N ILE A 97 5.66 2.46 16.03
CA ILE A 97 5.58 3.93 16.21
C ILE A 97 6.07 4.61 14.94
N ILE A 98 5.23 5.41 14.29
CA ILE A 98 5.69 6.33 13.26
C ILE A 98 6.07 7.64 13.93
N VAL A 99 7.30 8.12 13.70
CA VAL A 99 7.73 9.46 14.07
C VAL A 99 7.86 10.28 12.80
N PHE A 100 6.99 11.27 12.69
CA PHE A 100 7.07 12.26 11.61
C PHE A 100 7.82 13.48 12.10
N VAL A 101 8.69 14.00 11.24
CA VAL A 101 9.42 15.25 11.46
C VAL A 101 9.40 16.03 10.14
N SER A 102 8.63 17.12 10.09
CA SER A 102 8.48 17.96 8.91
C SER A 102 9.22 19.29 9.05
N ASP A 103 9.94 19.67 8.00
CA ASP A 103 10.48 21.02 7.76
C ASP A 103 9.55 21.91 6.94
N LYS A 104 8.44 21.34 6.46
CA LYS A 104 7.69 21.93 5.37
C LYS A 104 6.79 23.05 5.86
N GLU A 105 6.79 24.15 5.11
CA GLU A 105 6.15 25.40 5.52
C GLU A 105 4.62 25.39 5.42
N SER A 106 4.02 24.44 4.68
CA SER A 106 2.57 24.37 4.47
C SER A 106 1.93 23.08 5.02
N GLU A 107 0.73 23.19 5.58
CA GLU A 107 -0.04 22.05 6.11
C GLU A 107 -0.47 21.08 4.98
N ILE A 108 -0.61 21.58 3.75
CA ILE A 108 -0.83 20.77 2.53
C ILE A 108 0.33 19.81 2.30
N ASP A 109 1.55 20.35 2.36
CA ASP A 109 2.78 19.59 2.18
C ASP A 109 2.94 18.45 3.19
N GLU A 110 2.50 18.69 4.43
CA GLU A 110 2.48 17.71 5.51
C GLU A 110 1.46 16.60 5.24
N GLN A 111 0.22 16.96 4.89
CA GLN A 111 -0.83 15.99 4.57
C GLN A 111 -0.44 15.11 3.38
N VAL A 112 0.04 15.72 2.29
CA VAL A 112 0.51 14.99 1.09
C VAL A 112 1.60 13.98 1.45
N PHE A 113 2.57 14.40 2.27
CA PHE A 113 3.64 13.51 2.71
C PHE A 113 3.11 12.35 3.56
N LEU A 114 2.26 12.63 4.55
CA LEU A 114 1.65 11.63 5.43
C LEU A 114 0.82 10.60 4.67
N ILE A 115 -0.02 11.04 3.72
CA ILE A 115 -0.80 10.15 2.87
C ILE A 115 0.14 9.16 2.16
N LYS A 116 1.16 9.67 1.45
CA LYS A 116 2.07 8.80 0.68
C LYS A 116 2.87 7.85 1.54
N GLN A 117 3.38 8.32 2.68
CA GLN A 117 4.14 7.46 3.60
C GLN A 117 3.26 6.35 4.17
N THR A 118 2.01 6.67 4.48
CA THR A 118 1.03 5.71 5.00
C THR A 118 0.67 4.70 3.91
N VAL A 119 0.28 5.16 2.72
CA VAL A 119 -0.02 4.31 1.57
C VAL A 119 1.20 3.46 1.15
N GLY A 120 2.42 3.97 1.29
CA GLY A 120 3.66 3.30 0.90
C GLY A 120 4.10 2.14 1.79
N ARG A 121 3.34 1.77 2.83
CA ARG A 121 3.64 0.63 3.72
C ARG A 121 3.06 -0.70 3.21
N ILE A 122 3.06 -0.88 1.89
CA ILE A 122 2.64 -2.12 1.24
C ILE A 122 3.69 -3.21 1.53
N ALA A 123 3.23 -4.40 1.90
CA ALA A 123 4.11 -5.55 2.12
C ALA A 123 4.69 -6.05 0.79
N GLY A 124 5.93 -6.53 0.81
CA GLY A 124 6.62 -7.01 -0.38
C GLY A 124 7.02 -5.93 -1.39
N LYS A 125 7.00 -4.64 -0.98
CA LYS A 125 7.43 -3.51 -1.83
C LYS A 125 8.85 -3.64 -2.39
N GLU A 126 9.70 -4.46 -1.77
CA GLU A 126 11.04 -4.76 -2.29
C GLU A 126 11.01 -5.52 -3.62
N LEU A 127 9.91 -6.20 -3.97
CA LEU A 127 9.72 -6.87 -5.26
C LEU A 127 9.11 -5.96 -6.33
N LEU A 128 8.87 -4.69 -6.00
CA LEU A 128 8.35 -3.71 -6.94
C LEU A 128 9.49 -2.84 -7.45
N GLU A 129 9.53 -2.62 -8.76
CA GLU A 129 10.37 -1.56 -9.31
C GLU A 129 9.97 -0.19 -8.76
N TYR A 130 10.93 0.73 -8.69
CA TYR A 130 10.73 2.05 -8.11
C TYR A 130 9.54 2.80 -8.75
N ASP A 131 9.51 2.89 -10.08
CA ASP A 131 8.43 3.57 -10.83
C ASP A 131 7.06 2.93 -10.60
N LEU A 132 7.02 1.60 -10.44
CA LEU A 132 5.80 0.85 -10.21
C LEU A 132 5.29 1.05 -8.78
N LEU A 133 6.18 0.94 -7.79
CA LEU A 133 5.88 1.24 -6.39
C LEU A 133 5.36 2.67 -6.24
N PHE A 134 6.04 3.63 -6.88
CA PHE A 134 5.62 5.02 -6.90
C PHE A 134 4.23 5.20 -7.52
N SER A 135 3.96 4.53 -8.65
CA SER A 135 2.64 4.57 -9.31
C SER A 135 1.53 3.98 -8.44
N ILE A 136 1.79 2.89 -7.72
CA ILE A 136 0.84 2.29 -6.76
C ILE A 136 0.58 3.26 -5.61
N GLN A 137 1.64 3.86 -5.05
CA GLN A 137 1.52 4.83 -3.97
C GLN A 137 0.70 6.06 -4.38
N ALA A 138 1.01 6.62 -5.55
CA ALA A 138 0.28 7.76 -6.09
C ALA A 138 -1.17 7.41 -6.40
N TYR A 139 -1.46 6.21 -6.93
CA TYR A 139 -2.81 5.75 -7.19
C TYR A 139 -3.67 5.69 -5.93
N TYR A 140 -3.21 5.00 -4.89
CA TYR A 140 -3.99 4.87 -3.66
C TYR A 140 -4.04 6.17 -2.85
N ALA A 141 -3.01 7.04 -2.97
CA ALA A 141 -3.09 8.39 -2.46
C ALA A 141 -4.16 9.22 -3.19
N HIS A 142 -4.20 9.13 -4.54
CA HIS A 142 -5.21 9.78 -5.36
C HIS A 142 -6.62 9.27 -5.04
N LYS A 143 -6.79 7.95 -4.90
CA LYS A 143 -8.04 7.32 -4.47
C LYS A 143 -8.49 7.83 -3.10
N PHE A 144 -7.57 7.95 -2.14
CA PHE A 144 -7.85 8.53 -0.82
C PHE A 144 -8.42 9.95 -0.92
N VAL A 145 -7.73 10.82 -1.66
CA VAL A 145 -8.13 12.23 -1.74
C VAL A 145 -9.41 12.42 -2.54
N LEU A 146 -9.68 11.57 -3.51
CA LEU A 146 -10.94 11.56 -4.26
C LEU A 146 -12.12 11.19 -3.34
N GLU A 147 -11.99 10.14 -2.54
CA GLU A 147 -13.03 9.66 -1.61
C GLU A 147 -13.22 10.59 -0.38
N ASN A 148 -12.27 11.48 -0.11
CA ASN A 148 -12.28 12.34 1.09
C ASN A 148 -12.11 13.84 0.77
N LYS A 149 -12.41 14.29 -0.45
CA LYS A 149 -12.11 15.64 -0.94
C LYS A 149 -12.54 16.75 0.02
N ASP A 150 -13.75 16.66 0.56
CA ASP A 150 -14.34 17.70 1.45
C ASP A 150 -13.70 17.77 2.84
N LYS A 151 -12.88 16.77 3.21
CA LYS A 151 -12.23 16.65 4.53
C LYS A 151 -10.76 17.05 4.49
N LEU A 152 -10.27 17.46 3.32
CA LEU A 152 -8.87 17.78 3.08
C LEU A 152 -8.66 19.28 2.97
N ILE A 153 -7.44 19.71 3.24
CA ILE A 153 -7.06 21.10 3.03
C ILE A 153 -7.15 21.42 1.53
N PRO A 154 -7.71 22.58 1.14
CA PRO A 154 -7.73 23.01 -0.25
C PRO A 154 -6.35 22.93 -0.91
N GLY A 155 -6.27 22.42 -2.13
CA GLY A 155 -5.01 22.19 -2.86
C GLY A 155 -4.34 20.84 -2.62
N THR A 156 -4.68 20.10 -1.55
CA THR A 156 -4.15 18.73 -1.34
C THR A 156 -4.59 17.78 -2.46
N TYR A 157 -5.85 17.88 -2.90
CA TYR A 157 -6.39 17.09 -4.00
C TYR A 157 -5.63 17.36 -5.31
N ASP A 158 -5.47 18.64 -5.68
CA ASP A 158 -4.86 19.02 -6.95
C ASP A 158 -3.41 18.54 -7.03
N ARG A 159 -2.65 18.69 -5.94
CA ARG A 159 -1.25 18.27 -5.88
C ARG A 159 -1.06 16.76 -5.98
N ILE A 160 -1.90 15.97 -5.30
CA ILE A 160 -1.86 14.51 -5.41
C ILE A 160 -2.26 14.07 -6.83
N THR A 161 -3.25 14.74 -7.42
CA THR A 161 -3.73 14.45 -8.78
C THR A 161 -2.64 14.74 -9.82
N GLU A 162 -1.99 15.90 -9.72
CA GLU A 162 -0.89 16.28 -10.62
C GLU A 162 0.26 15.25 -10.57
N GLU A 163 0.59 14.74 -9.38
CA GLU A 163 1.62 13.72 -9.24
C GLU A 163 1.19 12.37 -9.82
N TYR A 164 -0.04 11.94 -9.55
CA TYR A 164 -0.60 10.73 -10.10
C TYR A 164 -0.63 10.77 -11.63
N ASP A 165 -0.95 11.91 -12.22
CA ASP A 165 -0.98 12.11 -13.67
C ASP A 165 0.39 11.94 -14.35
N LYS A 166 1.47 12.18 -13.61
CA LYS A 166 2.86 12.00 -14.08
C LYS A 166 3.37 10.56 -13.94
N CYS A 167 2.62 9.66 -13.30
CA CYS A 167 3.08 8.29 -13.05
C CYS A 167 3.14 7.44 -14.33
N LYS A 168 4.28 6.77 -14.55
CA LYS A 168 4.52 5.89 -15.69
C LYS A 168 3.49 4.76 -15.82
N TYR A 169 3.16 4.09 -14.72
CA TYR A 169 2.26 2.94 -14.71
C TYR A 169 0.82 3.28 -14.29
N ARG A 170 0.45 4.57 -14.31
CA ARG A 170 -0.88 5.08 -13.91
C ARG A 170 -2.03 4.24 -14.45
N LYS A 171 -2.04 4.03 -15.78
CA LYS A 171 -3.09 3.28 -16.48
C LYS A 171 -3.12 1.81 -16.08
N HIS A 172 -1.96 1.20 -15.81
CA HIS A 172 -1.89 -0.21 -15.44
C HIS A 172 -2.51 -0.43 -14.06
N ILE A 173 -2.14 0.39 -13.08
CA ILE A 173 -2.68 0.30 -11.72
C ILE A 173 -4.19 0.58 -11.72
N ALA A 174 -4.63 1.62 -12.43
CA ALA A 174 -6.05 1.93 -12.57
C ALA A 174 -6.86 0.78 -13.20
N ASN A 175 -6.33 0.13 -14.24
CA ASN A 175 -6.99 -1.03 -14.85
C ASN A 175 -7.10 -2.19 -13.86
N LEU A 176 -6.01 -2.52 -13.16
CA LEU A 176 -5.98 -3.66 -12.25
C LEU A 176 -6.86 -3.47 -11.01
N ASP A 177 -7.13 -2.24 -10.60
CA ASP A 177 -8.07 -1.94 -9.52
C ASP A 177 -9.52 -1.71 -10.00
N ASN A 178 -9.75 -1.66 -11.32
CA ASN A 178 -11.08 -1.50 -11.91
C ASN A 178 -11.84 -2.84 -11.98
N PHE A 179 -13.09 -2.84 -11.50
CA PHE A 179 -13.91 -4.06 -11.39
C PHE A 179 -14.38 -4.57 -12.75
N ASP A 180 -14.77 -3.68 -13.67
CA ASP A 180 -15.20 -4.06 -15.02
C ASP A 180 -14.03 -4.62 -15.82
N PHE A 181 -12.84 -4.03 -15.66
CA PHE A 181 -11.61 -4.58 -16.22
C PHE A 181 -11.34 -5.97 -15.67
N SER A 182 -11.40 -6.13 -14.35
CA SER A 182 -11.14 -7.40 -13.67
C SER A 182 -12.07 -8.50 -14.17
N ARG A 183 -13.38 -8.25 -14.29
CA ARG A 183 -14.36 -9.21 -14.84
C ARG A 183 -14.01 -9.71 -16.25
N ASN A 184 -13.38 -8.89 -17.07
CA ASN A 184 -13.00 -9.27 -18.43
C ASN A 184 -11.75 -10.17 -18.47
N VAL A 185 -10.86 -10.02 -17.49
CA VAL A 185 -9.63 -10.82 -17.36
C VAL A 185 -9.87 -12.13 -16.61
N LEU A 186 -10.81 -12.13 -15.66
CA LEU A 186 -11.27 -13.34 -14.97
C LEU A 186 -12.05 -14.25 -15.93
N LYS A 187 -11.78 -15.56 -15.88
CA LYS A 187 -12.46 -16.55 -16.75
C LYS A 187 -13.27 -17.62 -16.01
N THR A 188 -13.49 -17.45 -14.71
CA THR A 188 -14.18 -18.47 -13.89
C THR A 188 -15.62 -18.13 -13.53
N TYR A 189 -16.40 -19.19 -13.30
CA TYR A 189 -17.84 -19.16 -13.01
C TYR A 189 -18.21 -18.42 -11.72
N TYR A 190 -17.22 -18.11 -10.86
CA TYR A 190 -17.36 -17.21 -9.71
C TYR A 190 -18.01 -15.86 -10.05
N SER A 191 -18.02 -15.44 -11.33
CA SER A 191 -18.70 -14.22 -11.80
C SER A 191 -20.23 -14.26 -11.80
N ARG A 192 -20.88 -15.43 -11.68
CA ARG A 192 -22.34 -15.54 -11.91
C ARG A 192 -23.25 -15.65 -10.69
N GLU A 193 -22.79 -16.20 -9.55
CA GLU A 193 -23.72 -16.60 -8.47
C GLU A 193 -23.50 -15.95 -7.11
N LYS A 194 -22.36 -15.29 -6.86
CA LYS A 194 -22.15 -14.50 -5.64
C LYS A 194 -21.51 -13.18 -6.02
N GLY A 195 -22.16 -12.07 -5.69
CA GLY A 195 -21.78 -10.72 -6.10
C GLY A 195 -20.34 -10.35 -5.77
N LEU A 196 -19.42 -10.67 -6.69
CA LEU A 196 -18.09 -10.10 -6.79
C LEU A 196 -18.18 -8.69 -7.38
N GLY A 197 -19.12 -7.88 -6.87
CA GLY A 197 -19.36 -6.51 -7.34
C GLY A 197 -18.06 -5.71 -7.40
N ASP A 198 -17.21 -5.93 -6.39
CA ASP A 198 -15.99 -5.17 -6.11
C ASP A 198 -14.70 -6.02 -6.17
N PHE A 199 -14.61 -6.96 -7.12
CA PHE A 199 -13.38 -7.72 -7.31
C PHE A 199 -12.34 -6.90 -8.09
N SER A 200 -11.22 -6.57 -7.44
CA SER A 200 -10.04 -5.92 -8.02
C SER A 200 -8.88 -6.91 -8.13
N LEU A 201 -8.30 -7.07 -9.32
CA LEU A 201 -7.10 -7.89 -9.53
C LEU A 201 -5.93 -7.41 -8.68
N MET A 202 -5.79 -6.09 -8.50
CA MET A 202 -4.77 -5.50 -7.64
C MET A 202 -4.90 -6.03 -6.21
N LYS A 203 -6.12 -5.99 -5.67
CA LYS A 203 -6.46 -6.35 -4.29
C LYS A 203 -6.39 -7.85 -4.01
N TYR A 204 -6.77 -8.68 -4.98
CA TYR A 204 -7.01 -10.10 -4.75
C TYR A 204 -5.98 -11.03 -5.41
N VAL A 205 -5.15 -10.53 -6.34
CA VAL A 205 -4.18 -11.37 -7.05
C VAL A 205 -2.79 -10.75 -6.96
N VAL A 206 -2.62 -9.52 -7.45
CA VAL A 206 -1.30 -8.90 -7.61
C VAL A 206 -0.61 -8.66 -6.28
N LEU A 207 -1.21 -7.87 -5.38
CA LEU A 207 -0.59 -7.55 -4.09
C LEU A 207 -0.41 -8.81 -3.22
N PRO A 208 -1.41 -9.73 -3.11
CA PRO A 208 -1.24 -10.92 -2.27
C PRO A 208 -0.10 -11.81 -2.74
N MET A 209 0.02 -12.00 -4.06
CA MET A 209 1.10 -12.78 -4.66
C MET A 209 2.48 -12.16 -4.39
N ILE A 210 2.63 -10.84 -4.54
CA ILE A 210 3.89 -10.13 -4.23
C ILE A 210 4.25 -10.29 -2.74
N ARG A 211 3.27 -10.09 -1.86
CA ARG A 211 3.47 -10.22 -0.41
C ARG A 211 3.97 -11.61 -0.04
N GLU A 212 3.32 -12.65 -0.53
CA GLU A 212 3.70 -14.03 -0.19
C GLU A 212 5.06 -14.39 -0.77
N ARG A 213 5.34 -14.00 -2.03
CA ARG A 213 6.67 -14.21 -2.62
C ARG A 213 7.78 -13.48 -1.86
N SER A 214 7.51 -12.27 -1.37
CA SER A 214 8.46 -11.53 -0.52
C SER A 214 8.75 -12.29 0.78
N LYS A 215 7.74 -12.91 1.42
CA LYS A 215 7.94 -13.71 2.63
C LYS A 215 8.83 -14.93 2.35
N GLU A 216 8.57 -15.65 1.26
CA GLU A 216 9.39 -16.78 0.84
C GLU A 216 10.85 -16.36 0.66
N LEU A 217 11.10 -15.28 -0.08
CA LEU A 217 12.44 -14.78 -0.41
C LEU A 217 13.23 -14.25 0.79
N LYS A 218 12.58 -13.92 1.92
CA LYS A 218 13.27 -13.48 3.14
C LYS A 218 14.14 -14.56 3.76
N ASN A 219 13.88 -15.83 3.47
CA ASN A 219 14.56 -16.97 4.06
C ASN A 219 15.77 -17.48 3.25
N PHE A 220 16.13 -16.78 2.16
CA PHE A 220 17.23 -17.19 1.28
C PHE A 220 18.50 -16.38 1.56
N ASP A 221 19.66 -17.05 1.50
CA ASP A 221 20.97 -16.43 1.72
C ASP A 221 21.34 -15.41 0.60
N ASP A 222 20.93 -15.68 -0.64
CA ASP A 222 21.16 -14.84 -1.83
C ASP A 222 20.01 -13.86 -2.11
N LYS A 223 19.27 -13.46 -1.07
CA LYS A 223 18.06 -12.63 -1.12
C LYS A 223 18.15 -11.44 -2.09
N ALA A 224 19.22 -10.65 -2.03
CA ALA A 224 19.33 -9.43 -2.83
C ALA A 224 19.32 -9.71 -4.35
N ALA A 225 20.08 -10.72 -4.79
CA ALA A 225 20.15 -11.11 -6.20
C ALA A 225 18.82 -11.70 -6.70
N ARG A 226 18.12 -12.46 -5.84
CA ARG A 226 16.79 -13.00 -6.18
C ARG A 226 15.74 -11.91 -6.30
N ILE A 227 15.73 -10.95 -5.38
CA ILE A 227 14.80 -9.81 -5.41
C ILE A 227 14.90 -9.06 -6.73
N GLU A 228 16.10 -8.77 -7.22
CA GLU A 228 16.25 -8.04 -8.50
C GLU A 228 15.73 -8.83 -9.70
N LYS A 229 15.94 -10.16 -9.74
CA LYS A 229 15.38 -11.00 -10.81
C LYS A 229 13.85 -11.04 -10.75
N GLU A 230 13.29 -11.13 -9.56
CA GLU A 230 11.84 -11.23 -9.33
C GLU A 230 11.12 -9.92 -9.61
N LYS A 231 11.75 -8.75 -9.39
CA LYS A 231 11.18 -7.45 -9.75
C LYS A 231 10.77 -7.37 -11.23
N ALA A 232 11.67 -7.78 -12.12
CA ALA A 232 11.42 -7.77 -13.56
C ALA A 232 10.29 -8.73 -13.93
N LEU A 233 10.24 -9.90 -13.29
CA LEU A 233 9.18 -10.89 -13.48
C LEU A 233 7.81 -10.36 -13.06
N PHE A 234 7.70 -9.77 -11.86
CA PHE A 234 6.44 -9.19 -11.40
C PHE A 234 6.00 -7.99 -12.23
N LEU A 235 6.93 -7.15 -12.67
CA LEU A 235 6.60 -6.06 -13.59
C LEU A 235 6.02 -6.60 -14.91
N ASP A 236 6.61 -7.63 -15.49
CA ASP A 236 6.07 -8.28 -16.71
C ASP A 236 4.66 -8.81 -16.44
N ILE A 237 4.46 -9.61 -15.38
CA ILE A 237 3.14 -10.16 -15.03
C ILE A 237 2.08 -9.06 -14.87
N ILE A 238 2.40 -7.99 -14.14
CA ILE A 238 1.50 -6.86 -13.90
C ILE A 238 1.15 -6.14 -15.20
N THR A 239 2.15 -5.92 -16.06
CA THR A 239 1.96 -5.29 -17.36
C THR A 239 1.08 -6.16 -18.26
N LYS A 240 1.37 -7.47 -18.35
CA LYS A 240 0.58 -8.42 -19.15
C LYS A 240 -0.87 -8.53 -18.64
N LEU A 241 -1.10 -8.52 -17.33
CA LEU A 241 -2.45 -8.47 -16.77
C LEU A 241 -3.17 -7.17 -17.15
N ALA A 242 -2.51 -6.02 -16.97
CA ALA A 242 -3.09 -4.70 -17.25
C ALA A 242 -3.41 -4.47 -18.74
N GLU A 243 -2.70 -5.18 -19.63
CA GLU A 243 -2.88 -5.16 -21.08
C GLU A 243 -3.82 -6.28 -21.59
N LYS A 244 -4.43 -7.05 -20.69
CA LYS A 244 -5.28 -8.22 -21.01
C LYS A 244 -4.56 -9.29 -21.83
N LYS A 245 -3.23 -9.38 -21.72
CA LYS A 245 -2.42 -10.44 -22.32
C LYS A 245 -2.37 -11.67 -21.44
N TYR A 246 -2.52 -11.53 -20.12
CA TYR A 246 -2.71 -12.64 -19.20
C TYR A 246 -4.16 -12.72 -18.74
N ILE A 247 -4.64 -13.93 -18.51
CA ILE A 247 -5.94 -14.20 -17.87
C ILE A 247 -5.74 -14.74 -16.46
N VAL A 248 -6.79 -14.68 -15.64
CA VAL A 248 -6.78 -15.30 -14.31
C VAL A 248 -7.90 -16.32 -14.20
N VAL A 249 -7.58 -17.49 -13.66
CA VAL A 249 -8.50 -18.62 -13.50
C VAL A 249 -8.45 -19.13 -12.06
N PHE A 250 -9.57 -18.98 -11.34
CA PHE A 250 -9.75 -19.55 -10.00
C PHE A 250 -10.26 -20.99 -10.04
N ILE A 251 -9.40 -21.93 -9.70
CA ILE A 251 -9.73 -23.35 -9.64
C ILE A 251 -10.48 -23.66 -8.34
N GLY A 252 -11.67 -24.24 -8.50
CA GLY A 252 -12.56 -24.64 -7.42
C GLY A 252 -13.38 -25.89 -7.77
N ILE A 253 -14.69 -25.79 -7.58
CA ILE A 253 -15.58 -26.95 -7.58
C ILE A 253 -15.76 -27.63 -8.95
N LEU A 254 -15.68 -26.86 -10.05
CA LEU A 254 -15.93 -27.41 -11.39
C LEU A 254 -15.01 -28.60 -11.75
N PRO A 255 -15.45 -29.49 -12.65
CA PRO A 255 -14.61 -30.53 -13.22
C PRO A 255 -13.36 -29.97 -13.89
N THR A 256 -12.25 -30.71 -13.80
CA THR A 256 -10.95 -30.37 -14.42
C THR A 256 -11.08 -30.05 -15.91
N ALA A 257 -11.89 -30.84 -16.65
CA ALA A 257 -12.11 -30.66 -18.08
C ALA A 257 -12.68 -29.27 -18.45
N GLU A 258 -13.54 -28.70 -17.61
CA GLU A 258 -14.14 -27.38 -17.87
C GLU A 258 -13.12 -26.25 -17.75
N TYR A 259 -12.20 -26.32 -16.77
CA TYR A 259 -11.11 -25.36 -16.66
C TYR A 259 -10.16 -25.47 -17.86
N LEU A 260 -9.79 -26.68 -18.25
CA LEU A 260 -8.91 -26.90 -19.40
C LEU A 260 -9.52 -26.38 -20.70
N ASP A 261 -10.81 -26.63 -20.94
CA ASP A 261 -11.52 -26.11 -22.11
C ASP A 261 -11.60 -24.57 -22.08
N THR A 262 -11.88 -23.97 -20.91
CA THR A 262 -11.90 -22.52 -20.73
C THR A 262 -10.53 -21.90 -21.02
N ILE A 263 -9.47 -22.46 -20.44
CA ILE A 263 -8.09 -22.01 -20.65
C ILE A 263 -7.73 -22.16 -22.13
N LYS A 264 -7.99 -23.30 -22.75
CA LYS A 264 -7.73 -23.57 -24.16
C LYS A 264 -8.44 -22.58 -25.09
N LYS A 265 -9.74 -22.36 -24.89
CA LYS A 265 -10.53 -21.40 -25.69
C LYS A 265 -10.01 -19.97 -25.54
N THR A 266 -9.57 -19.60 -24.34
CA THR A 266 -9.16 -18.22 -24.03
C THR A 266 -7.71 -17.93 -24.38
N ILE A 267 -6.82 -18.91 -24.29
CA ILE A 267 -5.40 -18.76 -24.64
C ILE A 267 -5.18 -18.89 -26.15
N ARG A 268 -6.08 -19.56 -26.91
CA ARG A 268 -5.96 -19.69 -28.37
C ARG A 268 -5.77 -18.37 -29.15
N PRO A 269 -6.48 -17.26 -28.86
CA PRO A 269 -6.23 -15.97 -29.50
C PRO A 269 -4.77 -15.55 -29.39
N GLU A 270 -4.23 -14.99 -30.47
CA GLU A 270 -2.82 -14.56 -30.55
C GLU A 270 -2.44 -13.50 -29.51
N LYS A 271 -3.43 -12.73 -29.04
CA LYS A 271 -3.24 -11.64 -28.08
C LYS A 271 -3.02 -12.11 -26.64
N ILE A 272 -3.41 -13.33 -26.29
CA ILE A 272 -3.22 -13.87 -24.93
C ILE A 272 -1.88 -14.59 -24.88
N GLU A 273 -1.01 -14.16 -23.97
CA GLU A 273 0.35 -14.66 -23.83
C GLU A 273 0.50 -15.65 -22.66
N GLY A 274 -0.47 -15.72 -21.75
CA GLY A 274 -0.37 -16.58 -20.57
C GLY A 274 -1.61 -16.59 -19.67
N ALA A 275 -1.50 -17.31 -18.56
CA ALA A 275 -2.54 -17.42 -17.55
C ALA A 275 -1.96 -17.52 -16.14
N ILE A 276 -2.68 -16.96 -15.18
CA ILE A 276 -2.46 -17.16 -13.76
C ILE A 276 -3.55 -18.10 -13.27
N LEU A 277 -3.15 -19.25 -12.76
CA LEU A 277 -4.05 -20.23 -12.15
C LEU A 277 -3.95 -20.07 -10.64
N GLU A 278 -5.07 -19.88 -9.97
CA GLU A 278 -5.14 -19.75 -8.51
C GLU A 278 -6.05 -20.82 -7.93
N ALA A 279 -5.65 -21.45 -6.82
CA ALA A 279 -6.54 -22.31 -6.05
C ALA A 279 -6.28 -22.20 -4.56
N ARG A 280 -7.22 -22.72 -3.75
CA ARG A 280 -7.15 -22.63 -2.30
C ARG A 280 -7.55 -23.95 -1.63
N GLY A 281 -6.90 -24.27 -0.52
CA GLY A 281 -7.23 -25.41 0.36
C GLY A 281 -7.37 -26.74 -0.39
N ILE A 282 -8.56 -27.33 -0.36
CA ILE A 282 -8.79 -28.67 -0.95
C ILE A 282 -8.59 -28.72 -2.48
N TYR A 283 -8.51 -27.57 -3.17
CA TYR A 283 -8.39 -27.51 -4.63
C TYR A 283 -6.94 -27.41 -5.13
N LEU A 284 -5.94 -27.39 -4.23
CA LEU A 284 -4.53 -27.23 -4.60
C LEU A 284 -3.99 -28.41 -5.44
N SER A 285 -4.41 -29.64 -5.17
CA SER A 285 -4.02 -30.78 -6.02
C SER A 285 -4.57 -30.61 -7.44
N LYS A 286 -5.87 -30.26 -7.55
CA LYS A 286 -6.53 -30.05 -8.84
C LYS A 286 -5.85 -28.94 -9.66
N LEU A 287 -5.40 -27.88 -8.99
CA LEU A 287 -4.64 -26.79 -9.63
C LEU A 287 -3.37 -27.30 -10.32
N ARG A 288 -2.55 -28.09 -9.60
CA ARG A 288 -1.30 -28.63 -10.13
C ARG A 288 -1.55 -29.58 -11.30
N ASP A 289 -2.58 -30.42 -11.21
CA ASP A 289 -2.98 -31.31 -12.32
C ASP A 289 -3.37 -30.52 -13.58
N ILE A 290 -4.13 -29.43 -13.40
CA ILE A 290 -4.52 -28.53 -14.49
C ILE A 290 -3.30 -27.82 -15.08
N ALA A 291 -2.41 -27.31 -14.24
CA ALA A 291 -1.21 -26.61 -14.67
C ALA A 291 -0.29 -27.53 -15.50
N LEU A 292 -0.04 -28.75 -15.02
CA LEU A 292 0.74 -29.77 -15.73
C LEU A 292 0.12 -30.08 -17.09
N THR A 293 -1.19 -30.34 -17.11
CA THR A 293 -1.91 -30.61 -18.37
C THR A 293 -1.84 -29.43 -19.33
N CYS A 294 -1.87 -28.19 -18.85
CA CYS A 294 -1.72 -27.01 -19.70
C CYS A 294 -0.31 -26.88 -20.28
N CYS A 295 0.74 -27.20 -19.50
CA CYS A 295 2.11 -27.23 -20.00
C CYS A 295 2.27 -28.25 -21.13
N ASP A 296 1.70 -29.45 -20.97
CA ASP A 296 1.81 -30.53 -21.94
C ASP A 296 0.95 -30.30 -23.19
N SER A 297 -0.34 -29.99 -23.00
CA SER A 297 -1.33 -29.95 -24.09
C SER A 297 -1.44 -28.59 -24.79
N LEU A 298 -1.11 -27.50 -24.10
CA LEU A 298 -1.24 -26.13 -24.63
C LEU A 298 0.12 -25.48 -24.88
N LYS A 299 1.22 -26.22 -24.73
CA LYS A 299 2.61 -25.74 -24.88
C LYS A 299 2.88 -24.49 -24.04
N LEU A 300 2.35 -24.47 -22.82
CA LEU A 300 2.68 -23.43 -21.85
C LEU A 300 3.95 -23.84 -21.08
N THR A 301 4.53 -22.89 -20.37
CA THR A 301 5.66 -23.08 -19.46
C THR A 301 5.34 -22.37 -18.16
N GLU A 302 5.49 -23.08 -17.06
CA GLU A 302 5.45 -22.49 -15.74
C GLU A 302 6.65 -21.56 -15.56
N ILE A 303 6.36 -20.30 -15.24
CA ILE A 303 7.40 -19.30 -14.99
C ILE A 303 7.62 -19.07 -13.50
N ILE A 304 6.59 -19.27 -12.67
CA ILE A 304 6.69 -19.17 -11.21
C ILE A 304 5.47 -19.84 -10.54
N GLU A 305 5.72 -20.51 -9.42
CA GLU A 305 4.72 -20.90 -8.41
C GLU A 305 4.95 -20.04 -7.16
N VAL A 306 3.87 -19.42 -6.65
CA VAL A 306 3.87 -18.67 -5.39
C VAL A 306 2.90 -19.35 -4.44
N SER A 307 3.36 -19.73 -3.26
CA SER A 307 2.53 -20.32 -2.21
C SER A 307 2.33 -19.33 -1.07
N GLY A 308 1.20 -19.41 -0.38
CA GLY A 308 0.98 -18.56 0.77
C GLY A 308 -0.33 -18.79 1.50
N MET A 309 -0.67 -17.85 2.37
CA MET A 309 -1.88 -17.92 3.20
C MET A 309 -2.90 -16.85 2.84
N TRP A 310 -4.15 -17.28 2.65
CA TRP A 310 -5.32 -16.45 2.38
C TRP A 310 -6.16 -16.25 3.64
N LEU A 311 -6.42 -14.98 3.98
CA LEU A 311 -7.24 -14.57 5.12
C LEU A 311 -8.67 -14.29 4.68
N SER A 312 -9.59 -15.24 4.83
CA SER A 312 -11.01 -14.90 4.68
C SER A 312 -11.46 -14.06 5.87
N ARG A 313 -11.93 -12.82 5.63
CA ARG A 313 -12.52 -11.96 6.67
C ARG A 313 -13.72 -12.61 7.38
N GLU A 314 -14.40 -13.53 6.70
CA GLU A 314 -15.64 -14.17 7.17
C GLU A 314 -15.44 -15.61 7.64
N LEU A 315 -14.29 -16.23 7.33
CA LEU A 315 -14.05 -17.65 7.63
C LEU A 315 -12.63 -17.80 8.18
N LYS A 316 -12.51 -17.80 9.51
CA LYS A 316 -11.41 -18.55 10.14
C LYS A 316 -11.68 -20.03 9.89
N PRO A 317 -10.69 -20.85 9.49
CA PRO A 317 -9.25 -20.59 9.50
C PRO A 317 -8.67 -20.02 8.19
N GLU A 318 -7.44 -19.48 8.29
CA GLU A 318 -6.58 -19.18 7.14
C GLU A 318 -6.48 -20.40 6.21
N ARG A 319 -6.48 -20.17 4.90
CA ARG A 319 -6.37 -21.24 3.91
C ARG A 319 -5.13 -21.06 3.06
N GLU A 320 -4.42 -22.14 2.84
CA GLU A 320 -3.34 -22.18 1.87
C GLU A 320 -3.88 -21.81 0.47
N VAL A 321 -3.12 -21.00 -0.24
CA VAL A 321 -3.38 -20.52 -1.59
C VAL A 321 -2.12 -20.68 -2.42
N ILE A 322 -2.30 -21.07 -3.68
CA ILE A 322 -1.21 -21.18 -4.64
C ILE A 322 -1.60 -20.42 -5.91
N TRP A 323 -0.65 -19.65 -6.44
CA TRP A 323 -0.69 -19.07 -7.77
C TRP A 323 0.37 -19.74 -8.65
N ILE A 324 -0.05 -20.33 -9.76
CA ILE A 324 0.85 -20.85 -10.79
C ILE A 324 0.71 -19.96 -12.02
N ILE A 325 1.82 -19.34 -12.43
CA ILE A 325 1.85 -18.46 -13.59
C ILE A 325 2.42 -19.23 -14.78
N LEU A 326 1.62 -19.34 -15.84
CA LEU A 326 1.92 -20.04 -17.06
C LEU A 326 2.06 -19.05 -18.22
N LYS A 327 3.10 -19.22 -19.04
CA LYS A 327 3.36 -18.41 -20.24
C LYS A 327 3.39 -19.30 -21.48
N LYS A 328 2.91 -18.82 -22.62
CA LYS A 328 3.08 -19.50 -23.90
C LYS A 328 4.57 -19.62 -24.25
N LYS A 329 4.96 -20.79 -24.75
CA LYS A 329 6.30 -21.01 -25.35
C LYS A 329 6.50 -20.19 -26.61
#